data_AF-A0A9W6FV13-F1
#
_entry.id   AF-A0A9W6FV13-F1
#
_cell.length_a   1.000
_cell.length_b   1.000
_cell.length_c   1.000
_cell.angle_alpha   90.00
_cell.angle_beta   90.00
_cell.angle_gamma   90.00
#
_symmetry.space_group_name_H-M   'P 1'
#
loop_
_entity.id
_entity.type
_entity.pdbx_description
1 polymer ?
#
loop_
_entity_poly.entity_id
_entity_poly.type
_entity_poly.pdbx_seq_one_letter_code
_entity_poly.pdbx_strand_id
1 'polypeptide(L)'
;MFLMEKIRCKTSTLDYTTLRELAQSRNVKYVEARGLDMRKGVRFHKDGSDWIAVDAGLPVEEKIRTLGYLLENEPASMAARIGMKGDFSETSSLTPVLTLCCS
;
A
#
# COMPACT_ATOMS: atom_id res chain seq x y z
N MET A 1 24.32 -27.26 31.65
CA MET A 1 23.37 -27.83 30.67
C MET A 1 22.32 -26.76 30.42
N PHE A 2 22.51 -25.92 29.39
CA PHE A 2 21.64 -24.76 29.12
C PHE A 2 20.47 -25.19 28.24
N LEU A 3 19.26 -25.05 28.77
CA LEU A 3 18.02 -25.33 28.09
C LEU A 3 17.73 -24.20 27.09
N MET A 4 17.98 -24.43 25.80
CA MET A 4 17.54 -23.50 24.75
C MET A 4 16.03 -23.62 24.59
N GLU A 5 15.29 -22.68 25.16
CA GLU A 5 13.87 -22.49 24.85
C GLU A 5 13.75 -22.02 23.40
N LYS A 6 13.34 -22.94 22.52
CA LYS A 6 12.84 -22.62 21.19
C LYS A 6 11.61 -21.73 21.36
N ILE A 7 11.78 -20.42 21.16
CA ILE A 7 10.67 -19.50 20.93
C ILE A 7 9.98 -19.98 19.66
N ARG A 8 8.92 -20.77 19.85
CA ARG A 8 8.02 -21.17 18.79
C ARG A 8 7.26 -19.91 18.42
N CYS A 9 7.75 -19.18 17.42
CA CYS A 9 7.06 -18.05 16.84
C CYS A 9 5.71 -18.58 16.35
N LYS A 10 4.65 -18.34 17.14
CA LYS A 10 3.29 -18.63 16.72
C LYS A 10 3.08 -17.77 15.48
N THR A 11 2.90 -18.40 14.33
CA THR A 11 2.36 -17.76 13.14
C THR A 11 0.96 -17.26 13.53
N SER A 12 0.88 -16.06 14.10
CA SER A 12 -0.38 -15.37 14.29
C SER A 12 -0.95 -15.18 12.90
N THR A 13 -2.05 -15.86 12.62
CA THR A 13 -2.88 -15.58 11.44
C THR A 13 -3.20 -14.09 11.47
N LEU A 14 -2.46 -13.33 10.65
CA LEU A 14 -2.66 -11.89 10.49
C LEU A 14 -4.07 -11.71 9.95
N ASP A 15 -4.96 -11.24 10.80
CA ASP A 15 -6.32 -10.96 10.38
C ASP A 15 -6.38 -9.61 9.66
N TYR A 16 -7.50 -9.43 8.97
CA TYR A 16 -7.69 -8.23 8.18
C TYR A 16 -7.90 -6.98 9.04
N THR A 17 -8.44 -7.14 10.25
CA THR A 17 -8.71 -6.06 11.20
C THR A 17 -7.41 -5.48 11.76
N THR A 18 -6.48 -6.33 12.18
CA THR A 18 -5.13 -6.01 12.66
C THR A 18 -4.37 -5.22 11.60
N LEU A 19 -4.50 -5.59 10.32
CA LEU A 19 -3.87 -4.83 9.24
C LEU A 19 -4.48 -3.44 9.04
N ARG A 20 -5.80 -3.27 9.26
CA ARG A 20 -6.43 -1.94 9.24
C ARG A 20 -6.00 -1.10 10.44
N GLU A 21 -5.91 -1.69 11.63
CA GLU A 21 -5.41 -1.02 12.83
C GLU A 21 -3.95 -0.60 12.66
N LEU A 22 -3.12 -1.45 12.05
CA LEU A 22 -1.74 -1.13 11.72
C LEU A 22 -1.63 0.01 10.69
N ALA A 23 -2.52 0.06 9.70
CA ALA A 23 -2.58 1.18 8.77
C ALA A 23 -2.89 2.49 9.51
N GLN A 24 -3.89 2.47 10.39
CA GLN A 24 -4.26 3.62 11.22
C GLN A 24 -3.12 4.07 12.15
N SER A 25 -2.42 3.13 12.79
CA SER A 25 -1.29 3.46 13.67
C SER A 25 -0.12 4.11 12.92
N ARG A 26 -0.01 3.87 11.61
CA ARG A 26 0.98 4.49 10.70
C ARG A 26 0.46 5.75 10.01
N ASN A 27 -0.71 6.25 10.41
CA ASN A 27 -1.40 7.38 9.78
C ASN A 27 -1.66 7.18 8.28
N VAL A 28 -1.86 5.92 7.87
CA VAL A 28 -2.24 5.53 6.51
C VAL A 28 -3.74 5.29 6.48
N LYS A 29 -4.44 6.05 5.63
CA LYS A 29 -5.88 5.90 5.41
C LYS A 29 -6.14 4.72 4.50
N TYR A 30 -7.29 4.09 4.69
CA TYR A 30 -7.63 2.82 4.06
C TYR A 30 -9.01 2.87 3.41
N VAL A 31 -9.15 2.30 2.21
CA VAL A 31 -10.44 2.18 1.52
C VAL A 31 -10.53 0.91 0.67
N GLU A 32 -11.72 0.33 0.58
CA GLU A 32 -12.06 -0.70 -0.41
C GLU A 32 -12.70 -0.04 -1.62
N ALA A 33 -12.13 -0.24 -2.81
CA ALA A 33 -12.59 0.40 -4.04
C ALA A 33 -12.81 -0.63 -5.14
N ARG A 34 -13.68 -0.31 -6.10
CA ARG A 34 -13.82 -1.08 -7.35
C ARG A 34 -13.20 -0.29 -8.49
N GLY A 35 -12.74 -0.98 -9.54
CA GLY A 35 -12.19 -0.33 -10.73
C GLY A 35 -10.76 0.17 -10.58
N LEU A 36 -9.90 -0.56 -9.84
CA LEU A 36 -8.48 -0.25 -9.70
C LEU A 36 -7.65 -0.63 -10.95
N ASP A 37 -8.20 -0.50 -12.16
CA ASP A 37 -7.53 -0.84 -13.43
C ASP A 37 -6.81 -2.20 -13.41
N MET A 38 -7.54 -3.25 -13.00
CA MET A 38 -7.05 -4.63 -12.83
C MET A 38 -6.01 -4.84 -11.71
N ARG A 39 -5.63 -3.80 -10.95
CA ARG A 39 -4.71 -3.94 -9.81
C ARG A 39 -5.46 -4.45 -8.59
N LYS A 40 -4.80 -5.33 -7.83
CA LYS A 40 -5.33 -5.84 -6.55
C LYS A 40 -5.39 -4.77 -5.46
N GLY A 41 -4.52 -3.77 -5.54
CA GLY A 41 -4.48 -2.62 -4.65
C GLY A 41 -3.46 -1.58 -5.11
N VAL A 42 -3.55 -0.38 -4.54
CA VAL A 42 -2.66 0.74 -4.82
C VAL A 42 -2.44 1.56 -3.55
N ARG A 43 -1.21 2.05 -3.36
CA ARG A 43 -0.88 3.05 -2.36
C ARG A 43 -0.60 4.37 -3.06
N PHE A 44 -1.18 5.45 -2.56
CA PHE A 44 -1.05 6.78 -3.14
C PHE A 44 -1.08 7.86 -2.06
N HIS A 45 -0.53 9.03 -2.37
CA HIS A 45 -0.57 10.18 -1.48
C HIS A 45 -1.64 11.15 -1.95
N LYS A 46 -2.53 11.58 -1.05
CA LYS A 46 -3.61 12.52 -1.35
C LYS A 46 -3.94 13.37 -0.13
N ASP A 47 -4.07 14.68 -0.34
CA ASP A 47 -4.43 15.65 0.71
C ASP A 47 -3.49 15.59 1.93
N GLY A 48 -2.18 15.48 1.69
CA GLY A 48 -1.18 15.38 2.77
C GLY A 48 -1.20 14.06 3.54
N SER A 49 -2.01 13.08 3.12
CA SER A 49 -2.17 11.78 3.78
C SER A 49 -1.78 10.65 2.84
N ASP A 50 -1.21 9.59 3.39
CA ASP A 50 -1.03 8.33 2.68
C ASP A 50 -2.32 7.53 2.67
N TRP A 51 -2.66 6.95 1.52
CA TRP A 51 -3.84 6.13 1.32
C TRP A 51 -3.47 4.78 0.72
N ILE A 52 -4.15 3.74 1.15
CA ILE A 52 -4.16 2.43 0.52
C ILE A 52 -5.59 2.11 0.07
N ALA A 53 -5.75 1.85 -1.22
CA ALA A 53 -6.96 1.28 -1.78
C ALA A 53 -6.73 -0.20 -2.13
N VAL A 54 -7.64 -1.07 -1.70
CA VAL A 54 -7.65 -2.50 -2.06
C VAL A 54 -8.92 -2.81 -2.84
N ASP A 55 -8.82 -3.70 -3.83
CA ASP A 55 -9.97 -4.09 -4.62
C ASP A 55 -11.02 -4.78 -3.74
N ALA A 56 -12.22 -4.21 -3.70
CA ALA A 56 -13.35 -4.70 -2.92
C ALA A 56 -13.80 -6.11 -3.34
N GLY A 57 -13.56 -6.50 -4.59
CA GLY A 57 -13.92 -7.80 -5.16
C GLY A 57 -12.99 -8.95 -4.77
N LEU A 58 -11.85 -8.67 -4.12
CA LEU A 58 -10.93 -9.72 -3.71
C LEU A 58 -11.45 -10.54 -2.53
N PRO A 59 -11.15 -11.85 -2.47
CA PRO A 59 -11.39 -12.63 -1.27
C PRO A 59 -10.55 -12.09 -0.10
N VAL A 60 -11.04 -12.29 1.13
CA VAL A 60 -10.44 -11.72 2.36
C VAL A 60 -8.95 -12.06 2.48
N GLU A 61 -8.56 -13.29 2.13
CA GLU A 61 -7.16 -13.73 2.16
C GLU A 61 -6.26 -12.90 1.22
N GLU A 62 -6.73 -12.61 0.00
CA GLU A 62 -5.99 -11.78 -0.95
C GLU A 62 -6.00 -10.31 -0.53
N LYS A 63 -7.05 -9.83 0.14
CA LYS A 63 -7.07 -8.49 0.74
C LYS A 63 -6.02 -8.35 1.84
N ILE A 64 -5.90 -9.36 2.72
CA ILE A 64 -4.86 -9.42 3.76
C ILE A 64 -3.47 -9.39 3.12
N ARG A 65 -3.23 -10.25 2.13
CA ARG A 65 -1.93 -10.32 1.43
C ARG A 65 -1.56 -9.01 0.75
N THR A 66 -2.53 -8.40 0.07
CA THR A 66 -2.35 -7.14 -0.66
C THR A 66 -2.10 -5.97 0.30
N LEU A 67 -2.92 -5.85 1.35
CA LEU A 67 -2.78 -4.79 2.35
C LEU A 67 -1.47 -4.89 3.11
N GLY A 68 -1.08 -6.10 3.54
CA GLY A 68 0.22 -6.35 4.19
C GLY A 68 1.39 -5.93 3.30
N TYR A 69 1.36 -6.33 2.02
CA TYR A 69 2.39 -5.94 1.06
C TYR A 69 2.51 -4.42 0.88
N LEU A 70 1.39 -3.71 0.76
CA LEU A 70 1.36 -2.24 0.56
C LEU A 70 1.73 -1.45 1.83
N LEU A 71 1.52 -2.03 3.02
CA LEU A 71 1.94 -1.45 4.29
C LEU A 71 3.45 -1.58 4.52
N GLU A 72 4.05 -2.68 4.07
CA GLU A 72 5.50 -2.92 4.20
C GLU A 72 6.32 -2.17 3.15
N ASN A 73 5.79 -2.02 1.94
CA ASN A 73 6.53 -1.39 0.85
C ASN A 73 6.11 0.08 0.69
N GLU A 74 7.01 0.99 1.03
CA GLU A 74 6.85 2.39 0.67
C GLU A 74 6.87 2.57 -0.85
N PRO A 75 6.12 3.54 -1.40
CA PRO A 75 6.04 3.78 -2.84
C PRO A 75 7.42 4.03 -3.48
N ALA A 76 8.34 4.67 -2.76
CA ALA A 76 9.72 4.88 -3.20
C ALA A 76 10.51 3.56 -3.36
N SER A 77 10.29 2.62 -2.45
CA SER A 77 10.88 1.27 -2.49
C SER A 77 10.28 0.43 -3.62
N MET A 78 8.97 0.53 -3.85
CA MET A 78 8.31 -0.19 -4.96
C MET A 78 8.74 0.32 -6.34
N ALA A 79 8.81 1.64 -6.54
CA ALA A 79 9.27 2.22 -7.80
C ALA A 79 10.71 1.77 -8.14
N ALA A 80 11.59 1.71 -7.14
CA ALA A 80 12.95 1.19 -7.29
C ALA A 80 12.99 -0.32 -7.61
N ARG A 81 12.07 -1.11 -7.03
CA ARG A 81 12.05 -2.59 -7.18
C ARG A 81 11.37 -3.08 -8.46
N ILE A 82 10.44 -2.31 -9.03
CA ILE A 82 9.69 -2.71 -10.24
C ILE A 82 10.46 -2.35 -11.51
N GLY A 83 11.62 -1.68 -11.42
CA GLY A 83 12.50 -1.45 -12.57
C GLY A 83 11.81 -0.71 -13.72
N MET A 84 10.74 0.03 -13.44
CA MET A 84 10.15 0.93 -14.42
C MET A 84 11.05 2.17 -14.51
N LYS A 85 12.06 2.08 -15.38
CA LYS A 85 12.56 3.23 -16.14
C LYS A 85 11.36 3.83 -16.90
N GLY A 86 10.57 4.65 -16.22
CA GLY A 86 9.84 5.71 -16.89
C GLY A 86 10.79 6.88 -16.94
N ASP A 87 11.29 7.21 -18.13
CA ASP A 87 12.02 8.45 -18.36
C ASP A 87 11.14 9.63 -17.96
N PHE A 88 11.28 10.10 -16.73
CA PHE A 88 11.14 11.52 -16.44
C PHE A 88 12.50 12.13 -16.67
N SER A 89 12.82 12.30 -17.95
CA SER A 89 13.93 13.12 -18.41
C SER A 89 13.77 14.51 -17.79
N GLU A 90 14.86 14.99 -17.20
CA GLU A 90 15.01 16.30 -16.60
C GLU A 90 14.28 17.39 -17.39
N THR A 91 13.43 18.16 -16.72
CA THR A 91 13.36 19.61 -16.94
C THR A 91 12.55 20.26 -15.83
N SER A 92 13.23 21.15 -15.10
CA SER A 92 12.75 22.47 -14.71
C SER A 92 11.33 22.59 -14.17
N SER A 93 11.24 22.68 -12.84
CA SER A 93 10.45 23.71 -12.15
C SER A 93 9.15 24.20 -12.80
N LEU A 94 8.15 23.35 -13.04
CA LEU A 94 6.77 23.79 -13.26
C LEU A 94 5.81 22.74 -12.67
N THR A 95 5.11 23.13 -11.61
CA THR A 95 3.99 22.39 -11.02
C THR A 95 2.88 22.17 -12.04
N PRO A 96 2.31 20.96 -12.21
CA PRO A 96 1.09 20.81 -12.99
C PRO A 96 -0.09 21.24 -12.12
N VAL A 97 -0.63 22.44 -12.38
CA VAL A 97 -1.98 22.81 -11.97
C VAL A 97 -2.95 22.00 -12.82
N LEU A 98 -3.59 20.99 -12.22
CA LEU A 98 -4.69 20.26 -12.84
C LEU A 98 -5.93 21.16 -12.84
N THR A 99 -6.07 21.98 -13.88
CA THR A 99 -7.32 22.69 -14.16
C THR A 99 -8.34 21.70 -14.71
N LEU A 100 -9.28 21.28 -13.86
CA LEU A 100 -10.49 20.57 -14.28
C LEU A 100 -11.44 21.57 -14.94
N CYS A 101 -11.47 21.60 -16.28
CA CYS A 101 -12.53 22.30 -16.99
C CYS A 101 -13.84 21.50 -16.87
N CYS A 102 -14.81 22.04 -16.16
CA CYS A 102 -16.21 21.63 -16.31
C CYS A 102 -16.77 22.23 -17.61
N SER A 103 -17.57 21.41 -18.31
CA SER A 103 -18.23 21.70 -19.58
C SER A 103 -19.18 22.89 -19.52
#